data_AF-A0A318ZBD4-F1
#
_entry.id   AF-A0A318ZBD4-F1
#
_cell.length_a   1.000
_cell.length_b   1.000
_cell.length_c   1.000
_cell.angle_alpha   90.00
_cell.angle_beta   90.00
_cell.angle_gamma   90.00
#
_symmetry.space_group_name_H-M   'P 1'
#
loop_
_entity.id
_entity.type
_entity.pdbx_description
1 polymer ?
#
loop_
_entity_poly.entity_id
_entity_poly.type
_entity_poly.pdbx_seq_one_letter_code
_entity_poly.pdbx_strand_id
1 'polypeptide(L)'
;EALDYLASVRQSPPGVWVRLMVRAENQATVRLYRSLGFAEAGKCTLVEALIANGEKNILPEDISGEKYDTRVLLIMKLEMTRSA
;
A
#
# COMPACT_ATOMS: atom_id res chain seq x y z
N GLU A 1 8.56 -9.92 -19.25
CA GLU A 1 8.21 -11.36 -19.32
C GLU A 1 7.29 -11.81 -18.17
N ALA A 2 7.71 -11.85 -16.90
CA ALA A 2 6.84 -12.28 -15.79
C ALA A 2 5.67 -11.30 -15.48
N LEU A 3 5.92 -9.99 -15.54
CA LEU A 3 4.89 -8.97 -15.31
C LEU A 3 3.90 -8.88 -16.49
N ASP A 4 4.39 -8.99 -17.73
CA ASP A 4 3.55 -9.00 -18.93
C ASP A 4 2.67 -10.26 -18.99
N TYR A 5 3.20 -11.40 -18.52
CA TYR A 5 2.44 -12.63 -18.34
C TYR A 5 1.30 -12.44 -17.32
N LEU A 6 1.58 -11.86 -16.15
CA LEU A 6 0.56 -11.55 -15.15
C LEU A 6 -0.53 -10.61 -15.68
N ALA A 7 -0.17 -9.66 -16.55
CA ALA A 7 -1.13 -8.77 -17.21
C ALA A 7 -1.97 -9.49 -18.29
N SER A 8 -1.42 -10.51 -18.95
CA SER A 8 -2.13 -11.31 -19.96
C SER A 8 -3.10 -12.34 -19.38
N VAL A 9 -2.90 -12.74 -18.12
CA VAL A 9 -3.73 -13.72 -17.42
C VAL A 9 -5.04 -13.04 -16.97
N ARG A 10 -6.09 -13.16 -17.79
CA ARG A 10 -7.48 -12.87 -17.39
C ARG A 10 -8.06 -13.98 -16.50
N GLN A 11 -7.40 -14.31 -15.40
CA GLN A 11 -8.05 -15.06 -14.34
C GLN A 11 -8.71 -14.05 -13.42
N SER A 12 -10.01 -14.21 -13.14
CA SER A 12 -10.62 -13.59 -11.97
C SER A 12 -9.99 -14.26 -10.76
N PRO A 13 -9.02 -13.64 -10.07
CA PRO A 13 -8.34 -14.33 -8.99
C PRO A 13 -9.38 -14.62 -7.90
N PRO A 14 -9.37 -15.82 -7.29
CA PRO A 14 -10.34 -16.21 -6.27
C PRO A 14 -10.25 -15.32 -5.03
N GLY A 15 -9.11 -14.65 -4.83
CA GLY A 15 -8.95 -13.59 -3.85
C GLY A 15 -8.12 -12.42 -4.36
N VAL A 16 -8.42 -11.25 -3.83
CA VAL A 16 -7.72 -9.98 -4.07
C VAL A 16 -7.10 -9.52 -2.76
N TRP A 17 -5.84 -9.11 -2.81
CA TRP A 17 -5.18 -8.45 -1.70
C TRP A 17 -5.15 -6.96 -1.95
N VAL A 18 -5.84 -6.21 -1.09
CA VAL A 18 -5.79 -4.75 -1.09
C VAL A 18 -4.74 -4.31 -0.10
N ARG A 19 -3.81 -3.47 -0.54
CA ARG A 19 -2.80 -2.85 0.32
C ARG A 19 -2.91 -1.33 0.18
N LEU A 20 -2.79 -0.64 1.29
CA LEU A 20 -2.83 0.82 1.33
C LEU A 20 -1.89 1.35 2.42
N MET A 21 -1.30 2.51 2.14
CA MET A 21 -0.26 3.11 2.97
C MET A 21 -0.83 4.32 3.69
N VAL A 22 -0.70 4.36 5.01
CA VAL A 22 -1.27 5.43 5.84
C VAL A 22 -0.24 5.95 6.84
N ARG A 23 -0.25 7.25 7.10
CA ARG A 23 0.53 7.85 8.19
C ARG A 23 0.06 7.29 9.53
N ALA A 24 0.98 6.76 10.32
CA ALA A 24 0.66 6.18 11.62
C ALA A 24 0.01 7.21 12.57
N GLU A 25 0.31 8.50 12.38
CA GLU A 25 -0.23 9.60 13.17
C GLU A 25 -1.70 9.88 12.84
N ASN A 26 -2.20 9.47 11.67
CA ASN A 26 -3.60 9.60 11.29
C ASN A 26 -4.46 8.51 11.93
N GLN A 27 -4.61 8.60 13.25
CA GLN A 27 -5.29 7.64 14.09
C GLN A 27 -6.77 7.44 13.69
N ALA A 28 -7.42 8.47 13.14
CA ALA A 28 -8.80 8.35 12.66
C ALA A 28 -8.88 7.40 11.45
N THR A 29 -8.04 7.61 10.45
CA THR A 29 -7.98 6.75 9.26
C THR A 29 -7.51 5.34 9.59
N VAL A 30 -6.53 5.18 10.47
CA VAL A 30 -6.07 3.85 10.92
C VAL A 30 -7.20 3.07 11.61
N ARG A 31 -7.96 3.71 12.50
CA ARG A 31 -9.12 3.08 13.15
C ARG A 31 -10.20 2.69 12.15
N LEU A 32 -10.48 3.54 11.17
CA LEU A 32 -11.42 3.24 10.09
C LEU A 32 -10.98 1.98 9.33
N TYR A 33 -9.72 1.91 8.87
CA TYR A 33 -9.25 0.74 8.13
C TYR A 33 -9.28 -0.54 8.96
N ARG A 34 -8.92 -0.47 10.25
CA ARG A 34 -9.08 -1.62 11.15
C ARG A 34 -10.53 -2.09 11.24
N SER A 35 -11.50 -1.16 11.33
CA SER A 35 -12.92 -1.51 11.36
C SER A 35 -13.43 -2.15 10.06
N LEU A 36 -12.79 -1.86 8.93
CA LEU A 36 -13.05 -2.47 7.63
C LEU A 36 -12.33 -3.82 7.44
N GLY A 37 -11.61 -4.31 8.45
CA GLY A 37 -10.90 -5.60 8.43
C GLY A 37 -9.47 -5.52 7.91
N PHE A 38 -8.92 -4.33 7.68
CA PHE A 38 -7.50 -4.21 7.34
C PHE A 38 -6.63 -4.49 8.56
N ALA A 39 -5.60 -5.30 8.37
CA ALA A 39 -4.56 -5.57 9.35
C ALA A 39 -3.28 -4.82 9.00
N GLU A 40 -2.49 -4.44 10.00
CA GLU A 40 -1.13 -3.94 9.78
C GLU A 40 -0.24 -5.09 9.26
N ALA A 41 0.37 -4.90 8.10
CA ALA A 41 1.27 -5.87 7.48
C ALA A 41 2.74 -5.44 7.57
N GLY A 42 3.02 -4.21 7.98
CA GLY A 42 4.37 -3.69 8.16
C GLY A 42 4.43 -2.17 8.10
N LYS A 43 5.65 -1.63 7.98
CA LYS A 43 5.92 -0.20 7.85
C LYS A 43 6.67 0.11 6.56
N CYS A 44 6.44 1.30 6.01
CA CYS A 44 7.12 1.80 4.82
C CYS A 44 7.60 3.24 4.99
N THR A 45 8.51 3.64 4.10
CA THR A 45 8.96 5.03 3.98
C THR A 45 7.93 5.88 3.23
N LEU A 46 8.08 7.20 3.30
CA LEU A 46 7.25 8.12 2.53
C LEU A 46 7.42 7.89 1.02
N VAL A 47 8.64 7.59 0.57
CA VAL A 47 8.94 7.32 -0.84
C VAL A 47 8.21 6.08 -1.31
N GLU A 48 8.31 4.98 -0.55
CA GLU A 48 7.62 3.72 -0.86
C GLU A 48 6.10 3.92 -0.92
N ALA A 49 5.53 4.68 0.02
CA ALA A 49 4.10 4.97 0.05
C ALA A 49 3.61 5.77 -1.16
N LEU A 50 4.31 6.85 -1.52
CA LEU A 50 3.93 7.69 -2.66
C LEU A 50 4.03 6.92 -3.99
N ILE A 51 5.06 6.10 -4.16
CA ILE A 51 5.19 5.24 -5.35
C ILE A 51 4.04 4.21 -5.39
N ALA A 52 3.74 3.56 -4.27
CA ALA A 52 2.67 2.55 -4.20
C ALA A 52 1.28 3.13 -4.45
N ASN A 53 1.04 4.38 -4.07
CA ASN A 53 -0.21 5.11 -4.33
C ASN A 53 -0.32 5.66 -5.75
N GLY A 54 0.73 5.55 -6.58
CA GLY A 54 0.77 6.12 -7.93
C GLY A 54 1.10 7.61 -7.98
N GLU A 55 1.57 8.18 -6.87
CA GLU A 55 1.87 9.60 -6.69
C GLU A 55 3.37 9.90 -6.83
N LYS A 56 4.12 9.06 -7.56
CA LYS A 56 5.58 9.20 -7.71
C LYS A 56 6.00 10.60 -8.20
N ASN A 57 5.18 11.22 -9.03
CA ASN A 57 5.37 12.55 -9.61
C ASN A 57 5.37 13.70 -8.59
N ILE A 58 4.95 13.48 -7.34
CA ILE A 58 5.02 14.50 -6.28
C ILE A 58 6.31 14.42 -5.46
N LEU A 59 7.14 13.39 -5.70
CA LEU A 59 8.43 13.28 -5.03
C LEU A 59 9.37 14.40 -5.52
N PRO A 60 10.09 15.07 -4.62
CA PRO A 60 11.17 15.96 -5.02
C PRO A 60 12.29 15.18 -5.70
N GLU A 61 13.14 15.89 -6.44
CA GLU A 61 14.33 15.30 -7.07
C GLU A 61 15.33 14.78 -6.03
N ASP A 62 15.48 15.50 -4.91
CA ASP A 62 16.26 15.07 -3.74
C ASP A 62 15.35 14.47 -2.67
N ILE A 63 15.51 13.17 -2.44
CA ILE A 63 14.80 12.39 -1.42
C ILE A 63 15.71 12.01 -0.25
N SER A 64 16.83 12.70 -0.06
CA SER A 64 17.70 12.46 1.09
C SER A 64 17.08 12.94 2.40
N GLY A 65 17.40 12.25 3.49
CA GLY A 65 17.08 12.67 4.85
C GLY A 65 15.96 11.88 5.52
N GLU A 66 15.90 12.03 6.85
CA GLU A 66 15.09 11.21 7.76
C GLU A 66 13.60 11.11 7.35
N LYS A 67 13.04 12.19 6.81
CA LYS A 67 11.65 12.23 6.32
C LYS A 67 11.34 11.16 5.27
N TYR A 68 12.32 10.84 4.42
CA TYR A 68 12.18 9.93 3.28
C TYR A 68 12.78 8.55 3.56
N ASP A 69 13.71 8.44 4.51
CA ASP A 69 14.39 7.19 4.88
C ASP A 69 13.69 6.44 6.02
N THR A 70 13.01 7.14 6.93
CA THR A 70 12.40 6.50 8.10
C THR A 70 11.09 5.80 7.75
N ARG A 71 10.99 4.53 8.15
CA ARG A 71 9.79 3.70 7.98
C ARG A 71 8.74 3.97 9.06
N VAL A 72 8.03 5.09 8.92
CA VAL A 72 6.98 5.53 9.87
C VAL A 72 5.55 5.31 9.38
N LEU A 73 5.32 5.12 8.07
CA LEU A 73 3.98 4.86 7.54
C LEU A 73 3.62 3.39 7.72
N LEU A 74 2.34 3.11 7.88
CA LEU A 74 1.80 1.76 8.02
C LEU A 74 1.36 1.22 6.66
N ILE A 75 1.76 -0.01 6.36
CA ILE A 75 1.17 -0.81 5.28
C ILE A 75 0.00 -1.56 5.89
N MET A 76 -1.21 -1.28 5.44
CA MET A 76 -2.41 -2.00 5.86
C MET A 76 -2.89 -2.91 4.74
N LYS A 77 -3.24 -4.16 5.06
CA LYS A 77 -3.65 -5.21 4.12
C LYS A 77 -5.04 -5.72 4.46
N LEU A 78 -5.88 -5.89 3.44
CA LEU A 78 -7.14 -6.63 3.49
C LEU A 78 -7.09 -7.75 2.46
N GLU A 79 -7.49 -8.95 2.87
CA GLU A 79 -7.70 -10.08 1.96
C GLU A 79 -9.19 -10.22 1.68
N MET A 80 -9.57 -10.18 0.41
CA MET A 80 -10.94 -10.32 -0.03
C MET A 80 -11.05 -11.55 -0.91
N THR A 81 -12.02 -12.41 -0.67
CA THR A 81 -12.39 -13.48 -1.60
C THR A 81 -13.47 -12.97 -2.53
N ARG A 82 -13.43 -13.35 -3.81
CA ARG A 82 -14.55 -13.13 -4.72
C ARG A 82 -15.55 -14.26 -4.49
N SER A 83 -16.79 -13.91 -4.13
CA SER A 83 -17.91 -14.85 -4.14
C SER A 83 -18.09 -15.36 -5.58
N ALA A 84 -18.18 -16.68 -5.73
CA ALA A 84 -18.38 -17.36 -7.01
C ALA A 84 -19.75 -17.04 -7.62
#